data_AF-M5EJ07-F1
#
_entry.id   AF-M5EJ07-F1
#
_cell.length_a   1.000
_cell.length_b   1.000
_cell.length_c   1.000
_cell.angle_alpha   90.00
_cell.angle_beta   90.00
_cell.angle_gamma   90.00
#
_symmetry.space_group_name_H-M   'P 1'
#
loop_
_entity.id
_entity.type
_entity.pdbx_description
1 polymer ?
#
loop_
_entity_poly.entity_id
_entity_poly.type
_entity_poly.pdbx_seq_one_letter_code
_entity_poly.pdbx_strand_id
1 'polypeptide(L)'
;MEVDATDPAGPVDVDALTDVAIRLRLVDEGQIRLNPTYQRELMRFLHGLLTSSEETVQQQPAQQQAVAAALHHQISELCVKNTDMFVRAQTSFDEMPGVLARADQYLTSVTDSHMPRLSKAAAAFATEAQQALAIRHVVLEVKNAHREGVLDILRVSSYVRRYVSQGQYEPALQLLCHFVGVLPSAASPTSKLLREDLFHAIEYTERVLVQALCDAPIQLAQARHMASLLYRTVQIAQGPYRDTSVDLRASDVCFHMLHASMQRVRASLSLTQGILSVMDTWKELVLSTCRVALSLFVDDPVEGSQADPACGLLMGSFVTHATDLLYACLSSYLYTTTHHLPGPPSRWASVAEHLDAVHTRLCTVSDSLADVGASLALELLPYQGDPSSPLSAWDHAALALWTGALSAIDWDRHEAPPAPPKGCEAAHTVPAAILSFPTLAQGAAQLVTALNTLRHFAPRRIQKPAVQALAEHLAQHIPAPDDARTCFVDVVAPWAASALVKGVLDDSQDAQSALSACPAWVAFTHTTQGPA
;
A
#
# COMPACT_ATOMS: atom_id res chain seq x y z
N MET A 1 18.75 94.52 -85.71
CA MET A 1 18.09 95.83 -85.80
C MET A 1 16.67 95.56 -86.26
N GLU A 2 15.75 95.69 -85.31
CA GLU A 2 14.34 95.96 -85.55
C GLU A 2 14.16 97.18 -86.47
N VAL A 3 12.98 97.24 -87.10
CA VAL A 3 12.09 98.39 -87.38
C VAL A 3 11.12 97.82 -88.44
N ASP A 4 9.92 97.35 -88.09
CA ASP A 4 8.70 98.11 -87.77
C ASP A 4 8.19 98.99 -88.95
N ALA A 5 6.85 99.10 -89.05
CA ALA A 5 6.03 99.72 -90.11
C ALA A 5 5.70 98.80 -91.31
N THR A 6 4.45 98.60 -91.76
CA THR A 6 3.13 99.20 -91.47
C THR A 6 2.14 98.38 -92.31
N ASP A 7 1.12 97.79 -91.66
CA ASP A 7 -0.11 97.35 -92.34
C ASP A 7 -0.92 98.58 -92.76
N PRO A 8 -1.34 98.71 -94.03
CA PRO A 8 -2.44 99.56 -94.40
C PRO A 8 -3.70 98.72 -94.65
N ALA A 9 -4.82 99.21 -94.10
CA ALA A 9 -6.22 98.85 -94.41
C ALA A 9 -6.92 97.77 -93.54
N GLY A 10 -7.41 98.23 -92.38
CA GLY A 10 -8.84 98.14 -91.98
C GLY A 10 -9.42 96.77 -91.54
N PRO A 11 -10.23 96.73 -90.46
CA PRO A 11 -10.99 95.53 -90.10
C PRO A 11 -12.16 95.33 -91.09
N VAL A 12 -12.17 94.22 -91.82
CA VAL A 12 -13.28 93.85 -92.72
C VAL A 12 -14.34 93.11 -91.91
N ASP A 13 -15.56 93.64 -91.95
CA ASP A 13 -16.70 93.21 -91.12
C ASP A 13 -17.21 91.81 -91.53
N VAL A 14 -17.09 90.84 -90.63
CA VAL A 14 -17.37 89.40 -90.86
C VAL A 14 -18.85 89.13 -91.12
N ASP A 15 -19.71 90.00 -90.59
CA ASP A 15 -21.17 89.95 -90.78
C ASP A 15 -21.60 90.45 -92.16
N ALA A 16 -20.80 91.32 -92.80
CA ALA A 16 -21.11 91.84 -94.13
C ALA A 16 -20.86 90.79 -95.24
N LEU A 17 -19.82 89.96 -95.09
CA LEU A 17 -19.50 88.89 -96.05
C LEU A 17 -20.45 87.70 -95.96
N THR A 18 -20.95 87.38 -94.76
CA THR A 18 -22.00 86.38 -94.57
C THR A 18 -23.34 86.85 -95.13
N ASP A 19 -23.70 88.12 -94.95
CA ASP A 19 -24.90 88.72 -95.55
C ASP A 19 -24.83 88.75 -97.10
N VAL A 20 -23.66 89.03 -97.69
CA VAL A 20 -23.45 88.95 -99.15
C VAL A 20 -23.57 87.51 -99.68
N ALA A 21 -23.04 86.50 -98.96
CA ALA A 21 -23.15 85.09 -99.37
C ALA A 21 -24.60 84.56 -99.30
N ILE A 22 -25.39 85.02 -98.33
CA ILE A 22 -26.82 84.73 -98.21
C ILE A 22 -27.60 85.44 -99.33
N ARG A 23 -27.30 86.71 -99.63
CA ARG A 23 -27.95 87.48 -100.72
C ARG A 23 -27.66 86.93 -102.12
N LEU A 24 -26.47 86.39 -102.35
CA LEU A 24 -26.10 85.72 -103.62
C LEU A 24 -26.65 84.28 -103.73
N ARG A 25 -27.43 83.81 -102.73
CA ARG A 25 -28.02 82.45 -102.65
C ARG A 25 -27.02 81.31 -102.73
N LEU A 26 -25.79 81.52 -102.26
CA LEU A 26 -24.76 80.48 -102.27
C LEU A 26 -24.86 79.53 -101.06
N VAL A 27 -25.66 79.88 -100.03
CA VAL A 27 -25.85 79.08 -98.81
C VAL A 27 -27.28 79.20 -98.28
N ASP A 28 -27.79 78.10 -97.70
CA ASP A 28 -29.10 78.03 -97.03
C ASP A 28 -28.96 78.32 -95.52
N GLU A 29 -29.72 79.27 -94.98
CA GLU A 29 -29.56 79.81 -93.61
C GLU A 29 -29.66 78.74 -92.50
N GLY A 30 -30.38 77.64 -92.75
CA GLY A 30 -30.61 76.58 -91.76
C GLY A 30 -29.38 75.73 -91.42
N GLN A 31 -28.44 75.56 -92.36
CA GLN A 31 -27.26 74.70 -92.15
C GLN A 31 -26.12 75.42 -91.42
N ILE A 32 -26.07 76.75 -91.48
CA ILE A 32 -25.06 77.56 -90.79
C ILE A 32 -25.25 77.51 -89.26
N ARG A 33 -26.49 77.36 -88.77
CA ARG A 33 -26.80 77.34 -87.32
C ARG A 33 -26.45 76.03 -86.61
N LEU A 34 -26.36 74.91 -87.33
CA LEU A 34 -26.18 73.57 -86.75
C LEU A 34 -24.72 73.12 -86.67
N ASN A 35 -23.79 73.75 -87.40
CA ASN A 35 -22.37 73.37 -87.37
C ASN A 35 -21.42 74.59 -87.43
N PRO A 36 -20.86 75.04 -86.30
CA PRO A 36 -19.99 76.23 -86.24
C PRO A 36 -18.64 76.03 -86.95
N THR A 37 -18.22 74.77 -87.13
CA THR A 37 -17.01 74.40 -87.88
C THR A 37 -17.17 74.59 -89.38
N TYR A 38 -18.35 74.25 -89.92
CA TYR A 38 -18.68 74.43 -91.35
C TYR A 38 -18.65 75.91 -91.75
N GLN A 39 -19.18 76.77 -90.88
CA GLN A 39 -19.17 78.23 -91.07
C GLN A 39 -17.75 78.80 -91.13
N ARG A 40 -16.82 78.32 -90.29
CA ARG A 40 -15.41 78.77 -90.32
C ARG A 40 -14.68 78.35 -91.58
N GLU A 41 -14.91 77.14 -92.06
CA GLU A 41 -14.23 76.62 -93.25
C GLU A 41 -14.74 77.29 -94.53
N LEU A 42 -16.05 77.54 -94.62
CA LEU A 42 -16.65 78.30 -95.71
C LEU A 42 -16.12 79.74 -95.77
N MET A 43 -15.97 80.40 -94.61
CA MET A 43 -15.46 81.77 -94.54
C MET A 43 -13.98 81.86 -94.95
N ARG A 44 -13.16 80.86 -94.59
CA ARG A 44 -11.78 80.76 -95.12
C ARG A 44 -11.76 80.53 -96.63
N PHE A 45 -12.67 79.72 -97.14
CA PHE A 45 -12.78 79.45 -98.58
C PHE A 45 -13.19 80.70 -99.37
N LEU A 46 -14.22 81.43 -98.92
CA LEU A 46 -14.67 82.69 -99.54
C LEU A 46 -13.62 83.80 -99.44
N HIS A 47 -12.92 83.90 -98.32
CA HIS A 47 -11.82 84.85 -98.18
C HIS A 47 -10.66 84.50 -99.12
N GLY A 48 -10.30 83.21 -99.23
CA GLY A 48 -9.30 82.73 -100.18
C GLY A 48 -9.62 83.04 -101.64
N LEU A 49 -10.90 82.89 -102.02
CA LEU A 49 -11.44 83.26 -103.35
C LEU A 49 -11.35 84.75 -103.66
N LEU A 50 -11.56 85.62 -102.67
CA LEU A 50 -11.48 87.08 -102.82
C LEU A 50 -10.03 87.60 -102.92
N THR A 51 -9.06 86.83 -102.42
CA THR A 51 -7.62 87.20 -102.46
C THR A 51 -6.84 86.59 -103.63
N SER A 52 -7.44 85.64 -104.37
CA SER A 52 -6.79 84.93 -105.49
C SER A 52 -7.05 85.59 -106.84
N SER A 53 -6.08 85.55 -107.76
CA SER A 53 -6.17 86.17 -109.08
C SER A 53 -7.13 85.44 -110.03
N GLU A 54 -7.74 86.18 -110.96
CA GLU A 54 -8.87 85.74 -111.81
C GLU A 54 -8.58 84.46 -112.64
N GLU A 55 -7.34 84.24 -113.08
CA GLU A 55 -6.94 83.02 -113.79
C GLU A 55 -7.03 81.75 -112.92
N THR A 56 -6.76 81.86 -111.62
CA THR A 56 -6.80 80.71 -110.68
C THR A 56 -8.23 80.33 -110.29
N VAL A 57 -9.17 81.29 -110.30
CA VAL A 57 -10.59 81.05 -110.03
C VAL A 57 -11.28 80.33 -111.19
N GLN A 58 -10.88 80.62 -112.44
CA GLN A 58 -11.44 79.92 -113.62
C GLN A 58 -11.03 78.44 -113.71
N GLN A 59 -9.85 78.06 -113.19
CA GLN A 59 -9.37 76.66 -113.20
C GLN A 59 -9.81 75.85 -111.98
N GLN A 60 -10.28 76.50 -110.92
CA GLN A 60 -10.70 75.88 -109.66
C GLN A 60 -11.85 74.85 -109.77
N PRO A 61 -12.93 75.06 -110.56
CA PRO A 61 -14.00 74.07 -110.64
C PRO A 61 -13.52 72.76 -111.32
N ALA A 62 -12.63 72.86 -112.30
CA ALA A 62 -12.03 71.67 -112.92
C ALA A 62 -11.13 70.90 -111.93
N GLN A 63 -10.37 71.59 -111.09
CA GLN A 63 -9.58 70.96 -110.02
C GLN A 63 -10.46 70.32 -108.94
N GLN A 64 -11.50 71.00 -108.47
CA GLN A 64 -12.42 70.45 -107.47
C GLN A 64 -13.16 69.23 -108.00
N GLN A 65 -13.57 69.24 -109.27
CA GLN A 65 -14.23 68.09 -109.89
C GLN A 65 -13.25 66.91 -110.06
N ALA A 66 -11.99 67.18 -110.40
CA ALA A 66 -10.95 66.15 -110.44
C ALA A 66 -10.65 65.56 -109.05
N VAL A 67 -10.59 66.40 -108.01
CA VAL A 67 -10.36 65.95 -106.62
C VAL A 67 -11.57 65.21 -106.05
N ALA A 68 -12.79 65.68 -106.34
CA ALA A 68 -14.01 65.00 -105.92
C ALA A 68 -14.15 63.63 -106.61
N ALA A 69 -13.83 63.55 -107.91
CA ALA A 69 -13.78 62.27 -108.62
C ALA A 69 -12.70 61.33 -108.05
N ALA A 70 -11.52 61.87 -107.71
CA ALA A 70 -10.44 61.10 -107.08
C ALA A 70 -10.83 60.60 -105.67
N LEU A 71 -11.45 61.44 -104.84
CA LEU A 71 -11.95 61.05 -103.53
C LEU A 71 -13.09 60.03 -103.63
N HIS A 72 -14.02 60.22 -104.57
CA HIS A 72 -15.08 59.25 -104.80
C HIS A 72 -14.49 57.90 -105.23
N HIS A 73 -13.47 57.92 -106.09
CA HIS A 73 -12.76 56.70 -106.46
C HIS A 73 -12.04 56.08 -105.25
N GLN A 74 -11.31 56.86 -104.45
CA GLN A 74 -10.62 56.38 -103.25
C GLN A 74 -11.59 55.81 -102.21
N ILE A 75 -12.72 56.47 -101.96
CA ILE A 75 -13.75 55.98 -101.03
C ILE A 75 -14.38 54.72 -101.60
N SER A 76 -14.72 54.68 -102.89
CA SER A 76 -15.25 53.46 -103.51
C SER A 76 -14.24 52.30 -103.43
N GLU A 77 -12.96 52.56 -103.64
CA GLU A 77 -11.89 51.56 -103.57
C GLU A 77 -11.67 51.10 -102.13
N LEU A 78 -11.78 52.00 -101.14
CA LEU A 78 -11.65 51.69 -99.72
C LEU A 78 -12.87 50.93 -99.18
N CYS A 79 -14.07 51.27 -99.64
CA CYS A 79 -15.30 50.54 -99.36
C CYS A 79 -15.31 49.14 -99.99
N VAL A 80 -14.74 48.98 -101.20
CA VAL A 80 -14.63 47.68 -101.88
C VAL A 80 -13.51 46.82 -101.29
N LYS A 81 -12.39 47.41 -100.87
CA LYS A 81 -11.28 46.67 -100.25
C LYS A 81 -11.60 46.22 -98.83
N ASN A 82 -12.37 47.00 -98.07
CA ASN A 82 -12.63 46.75 -96.64
C ASN A 82 -14.08 46.42 -96.32
N THR A 83 -14.86 45.93 -97.28
CA THR A 83 -16.29 45.59 -97.11
C THR A 83 -16.52 44.61 -95.96
N ASP A 84 -15.65 43.62 -95.77
CA ASP A 84 -15.76 42.65 -94.67
C ASP A 84 -15.64 43.31 -93.29
N MET A 85 -14.76 44.30 -93.13
CA MET A 85 -14.63 45.03 -91.85
C MET A 85 -15.85 45.89 -91.55
N PHE A 86 -16.44 46.53 -92.57
CA PHE A 86 -17.68 47.28 -92.39
C PHE A 86 -18.87 46.37 -92.10
N VAL A 87 -18.97 45.21 -92.76
CA VAL A 87 -20.00 44.21 -92.45
C VAL A 87 -19.85 43.71 -91.02
N ARG A 88 -18.63 43.37 -90.57
CA ARG A 88 -18.37 42.94 -89.19
C ARG A 88 -18.67 44.02 -88.15
N ALA A 89 -18.29 45.26 -88.44
CA ALA A 89 -18.62 46.39 -87.58
C ALA A 89 -20.14 46.56 -87.49
N GLN A 90 -20.84 46.53 -88.63
CA GLN A 90 -22.30 46.64 -88.67
C GLN A 90 -22.98 45.48 -87.93
N THR A 91 -22.55 44.22 -88.15
CA THR A 91 -23.11 43.08 -87.41
C THR A 91 -22.85 43.20 -85.91
N SER A 92 -21.69 43.71 -85.50
CA SER A 92 -21.41 43.95 -84.07
C SER A 92 -22.26 45.08 -83.48
N PHE A 93 -22.56 46.13 -84.26
CA PHE A 93 -23.48 47.19 -83.86
C PHE A 93 -24.92 46.71 -83.79
N ASP A 94 -25.33 45.82 -84.69
CA ASP A 94 -26.66 45.22 -84.70
C ASP A 94 -26.83 44.21 -83.54
N GLU A 95 -25.76 43.54 -83.09
CA GLU A 95 -25.78 42.60 -81.96
C GLU A 95 -25.69 43.26 -80.57
N MET A 96 -25.08 44.45 -80.47
CA MET A 96 -24.89 45.18 -79.20
C MET A 96 -26.18 45.38 -78.39
N PRO A 97 -27.31 45.81 -78.97
CA PRO A 97 -28.57 45.97 -78.23
C PRO A 97 -29.04 44.67 -77.58
N GLY A 98 -28.83 43.52 -78.25
CA GLY A 98 -29.21 42.21 -77.72
C GLY A 98 -28.34 41.73 -76.56
N VAL A 99 -27.08 42.15 -76.51
CA VAL A 99 -26.18 41.88 -75.37
C VAL A 99 -26.54 42.77 -74.18
N LEU A 100 -26.84 44.05 -74.42
CA LEU A 100 -27.29 44.98 -73.38
C LEU A 100 -28.60 44.51 -72.73
N ALA A 101 -29.58 44.09 -73.55
CA ALA A 101 -30.84 43.55 -73.03
C ALA A 101 -30.64 42.29 -72.17
N ARG A 102 -29.71 41.40 -72.54
CA ARG A 102 -29.37 40.21 -71.74
C ARG A 102 -28.65 40.57 -70.44
N ALA A 103 -27.75 41.55 -70.47
CA ALA A 103 -27.07 42.05 -69.29
C ALA A 103 -28.07 42.69 -68.30
N ASP A 104 -29.01 43.51 -68.80
CA ASP A 104 -30.09 44.07 -67.99
C ASP A 104 -31.00 42.99 -67.43
N GLN A 105 -31.36 41.97 -68.21
CA GLN A 105 -32.16 40.85 -67.73
C GLN A 105 -31.43 40.03 -66.65
N TYR A 106 -30.11 39.89 -66.78
CA TYR A 106 -29.30 39.23 -65.75
C TYR A 106 -29.21 40.09 -64.48
N LEU A 107 -28.93 41.38 -64.61
CA LEU A 107 -28.84 42.31 -63.48
C LEU A 107 -30.18 42.44 -62.73
N THR A 108 -31.29 42.50 -63.46
CA THR A 108 -32.63 42.46 -62.87
C THR A 108 -32.88 41.12 -62.18
N SER A 109 -32.54 39.97 -62.79
CA SER A 109 -32.70 38.67 -62.12
C SER A 109 -31.85 38.53 -60.84
N VAL A 110 -30.64 39.09 -60.83
CA VAL A 110 -29.75 39.11 -59.65
C VAL A 110 -30.35 39.98 -58.54
N THR A 111 -30.85 41.15 -58.91
CA THR A 111 -31.43 42.13 -57.97
C THR A 111 -32.76 41.65 -57.40
N ASP A 112 -33.65 41.14 -58.25
CA ASP A 112 -35.03 40.83 -57.87
C ASP A 112 -35.17 39.43 -57.26
N SER A 113 -34.33 38.47 -57.64
CA SER A 113 -34.51 37.06 -57.24
C SER A 113 -33.37 36.51 -56.39
N HIS A 114 -32.11 36.78 -56.74
CA HIS A 114 -30.97 36.17 -56.06
C HIS A 114 -30.62 36.89 -54.76
N MET A 115 -30.61 38.23 -54.77
CA MET A 115 -30.28 39.02 -53.56
C MET A 115 -31.28 38.83 -52.40
N PRO A 116 -32.60 38.77 -52.64
CA PRO A 116 -33.57 38.48 -51.59
C PRO A 116 -33.48 37.04 -51.07
N ARG A 117 -33.14 36.07 -51.92
CA ARG A 117 -32.94 34.68 -51.49
C ARG A 117 -31.69 34.54 -50.63
N LEU A 118 -30.60 35.21 -51.00
CA LEU A 118 -29.36 35.21 -50.22
C LEU A 118 -29.56 35.87 -48.86
N SER A 119 -30.25 37.02 -48.80
CA SER A 119 -30.55 37.70 -47.52
C SER A 119 -31.47 36.88 -46.62
N LYS A 120 -32.51 36.23 -47.17
CA LYS A 120 -33.35 35.30 -46.41
C LYS A 120 -32.57 34.08 -45.91
N ALA A 121 -31.72 33.49 -46.74
CA ALA A 121 -30.87 32.36 -46.35
C ALA A 121 -29.85 32.76 -45.28
N ALA A 122 -29.26 33.96 -45.38
CA ALA A 122 -28.33 34.48 -44.38
C ALA A 122 -29.03 34.74 -43.03
N ALA A 123 -30.25 35.29 -43.05
CA ALA A 123 -31.04 35.48 -41.84
C ALA A 123 -31.44 34.14 -41.19
N ALA A 124 -31.90 33.17 -41.99
CA ALA A 124 -32.21 31.83 -41.51
C ALA A 124 -30.96 31.13 -40.95
N PHE A 125 -29.83 31.20 -41.65
CA PHE A 125 -28.55 30.65 -41.18
C PHE A 125 -28.10 31.27 -39.86
N ALA A 126 -28.25 32.58 -39.66
CA ALA A 126 -27.89 33.21 -38.40
C ALA A 126 -28.70 32.64 -37.23
N THR A 127 -30.00 32.38 -37.43
CA THR A 127 -30.87 31.79 -36.39
C THR A 127 -30.59 30.31 -36.15
N GLU A 128 -30.37 29.51 -37.20
CA GLU A 128 -30.06 28.08 -37.07
C GLU A 128 -28.65 27.86 -36.49
N ALA A 129 -27.68 28.71 -36.88
CA ALA A 129 -26.32 28.66 -36.34
C ALA A 129 -26.30 28.99 -34.84
N GLN A 130 -27.13 29.91 -34.36
CA GLN A 130 -27.25 30.19 -32.92
C GLN A 130 -27.77 28.98 -32.14
N GLN A 131 -28.74 28.24 -32.67
CA GLN A 131 -29.22 26.99 -32.05
C GLN A 131 -28.13 25.92 -32.04
N ALA A 132 -27.42 25.73 -33.15
CA ALA A 132 -26.32 24.77 -33.24
C ALA A 132 -25.15 25.13 -32.29
N LEU A 133 -24.83 26.42 -32.16
CA LEU A 133 -23.82 26.92 -31.22
C LEU A 133 -24.25 26.73 -29.76
N ALA A 134 -25.52 26.97 -29.42
CA ALA A 134 -26.04 26.73 -28.08
C ALA A 134 -25.95 25.23 -27.71
N ILE A 135 -26.35 24.34 -28.62
CA ILE A 135 -26.20 22.89 -28.42
C ILE A 135 -24.72 22.51 -28.23
N ARG A 136 -23.83 23.06 -29.06
CA ARG A 136 -22.39 22.80 -28.95
C ARG A 136 -21.80 23.31 -27.63
N HIS A 137 -22.25 24.47 -27.14
CA HIS A 137 -21.83 24.97 -25.83
C HIS A 137 -22.31 24.06 -24.70
N VAL A 138 -23.57 23.64 -24.70
CA VAL A 138 -24.09 22.68 -23.70
C VAL A 138 -23.31 21.36 -23.74
N VAL A 139 -22.99 20.83 -24.92
CA VAL A 139 -22.18 19.62 -25.06
C VAL A 139 -20.76 19.81 -24.53
N LEU A 140 -20.14 20.97 -24.75
CA LEU A 140 -18.83 21.30 -24.20
C LEU A 140 -18.87 21.42 -22.67
N GLU A 141 -19.88 22.05 -22.10
CA GLU A 141 -20.06 22.15 -20.66
C GLU A 141 -20.26 20.76 -20.02
N VAL A 142 -21.11 19.92 -20.60
CA VAL A 142 -21.32 18.54 -20.14
C VAL A 142 -20.02 17.73 -20.24
N LYS A 143 -19.26 17.88 -21.32
CA LYS A 143 -17.97 17.19 -21.51
C LYS A 143 -16.94 17.67 -20.49
N ASN A 144 -16.88 18.97 -20.21
CA ASN A 144 -15.96 19.54 -19.23
C ASN A 144 -16.33 19.10 -17.82
N ALA A 145 -17.61 19.16 -17.44
CA ALA A 145 -18.11 18.65 -16.17
C ALA A 145 -17.83 17.14 -15.98
N HIS A 146 -17.95 16.34 -17.05
CA HIS A 146 -17.60 14.93 -17.02
C HIS A 146 -16.09 14.69 -16.86
N ARG A 147 -15.27 15.48 -17.57
CA ARG A 147 -13.81 15.33 -17.56
C ARG A 147 -13.16 15.78 -16.26
N GLU A 148 -13.63 16.88 -15.67
CA GLU A 148 -13.03 17.51 -14.50
C GLU A 148 -13.66 17.03 -13.18
N GLY A 149 -14.96 16.72 -13.16
CA GLY A 149 -15.63 16.28 -11.92
C GLY A 149 -15.69 14.76 -11.76
N VAL A 150 -16.23 14.07 -12.77
CA VAL A 150 -16.60 12.64 -12.62
C VAL A 150 -15.40 11.71 -12.72
N LEU A 151 -14.44 12.00 -13.62
CA LEU A 151 -13.22 11.19 -13.74
C LEU A 151 -12.34 11.26 -12.50
N ASP A 152 -12.24 12.43 -11.87
CA ASP A 152 -11.42 12.58 -10.67
C ASP A 152 -12.06 11.85 -9.49
N ILE A 153 -13.39 11.89 -9.34
CA ILE A 153 -14.14 11.10 -8.35
C ILE A 153 -13.96 9.59 -8.58
N LEU A 154 -13.98 9.12 -9.83
CA LEU A 154 -13.75 7.71 -10.16
C LEU A 154 -12.32 7.23 -9.85
N ARG A 155 -11.33 8.14 -9.86
CA ARG A 155 -9.92 7.80 -9.61
C ARG A 155 -9.53 7.81 -8.13
N VAL A 156 -10.36 8.37 -7.26
CA VAL A 156 -10.12 8.48 -5.81
C VAL A 156 -9.68 7.16 -5.19
N SER A 157 -10.43 6.08 -5.41
CA SER A 157 -10.12 4.76 -4.86
C SER A 157 -8.74 4.26 -5.28
N SER A 158 -8.34 4.52 -6.53
CA SER A 158 -7.02 4.19 -7.05
C SER A 158 -5.91 5.05 -6.43
N TYR A 159 -6.18 6.34 -6.17
CA TYR A 159 -5.24 7.23 -5.47
C TYR A 159 -5.04 6.80 -4.01
N VAL A 160 -6.11 6.47 -3.29
CA VAL A 160 -6.04 5.94 -1.91
C VAL A 160 -5.15 4.70 -1.87
N ARG A 161 -5.42 3.71 -2.73
CA ARG A 161 -4.61 2.47 -2.78
C ARG A 161 -3.14 2.77 -3.08
N ARG A 162 -2.87 3.74 -3.98
CA ARG A 162 -1.50 4.15 -4.30
C ARG A 162 -0.80 4.83 -3.11
N TYR A 163 -1.46 5.76 -2.43
CA TYR A 163 -0.91 6.42 -1.24
C TYR A 163 -0.63 5.43 -0.10
N VAL A 164 -1.56 4.50 0.13
CA VAL A 164 -1.39 3.41 1.11
C VAL A 164 -0.21 2.51 0.74
N SER A 165 -0.07 2.13 -0.54
CA SER A 165 1.08 1.32 -0.99
C SER A 165 2.43 2.04 -0.87
N GLN A 166 2.42 3.38 -0.80
CA GLN A 166 3.61 4.21 -0.62
C GLN A 166 3.91 4.52 0.86
N GLY A 167 3.11 4.01 1.81
CA GLY A 167 3.24 4.30 3.23
C GLY A 167 2.78 5.71 3.64
N GLN A 168 2.10 6.43 2.75
CA GLN A 168 1.55 7.77 3.03
C GLN A 168 0.10 7.63 3.50
N TYR A 169 -0.09 7.31 4.77
CA TYR A 169 -1.43 7.04 5.32
C TYR A 169 -2.25 8.32 5.54
N GLU A 170 -1.64 9.39 6.05
CA GLU A 170 -2.39 10.63 6.39
C GLU A 170 -3.07 11.28 5.17
N PRO A 171 -2.42 11.45 4.00
CA PRO A 171 -3.09 11.96 2.80
C PRO A 171 -4.19 11.04 2.31
N ALA A 172 -4.01 9.71 2.44
CA ALA A 172 -5.01 8.73 2.05
C ALA A 172 -6.28 8.84 2.91
N LEU A 173 -6.13 9.01 4.23
CA LEU A 173 -7.24 9.19 5.16
C LEU A 173 -7.97 10.51 4.94
N GLN A 174 -7.25 11.61 4.73
CA GLN A 174 -7.87 12.91 4.42
C GLN A 174 -8.71 12.84 3.14
N LEU A 175 -8.20 12.15 2.12
CA LEU A 175 -8.91 11.92 0.87
C LEU A 175 -10.18 11.07 1.12
N LEU A 176 -10.06 9.97 1.87
CA LEU A 176 -11.21 9.13 2.25
C LEU A 176 -12.28 9.91 3.02
N CYS A 177 -11.91 10.69 4.04
CA CYS A 177 -12.82 11.56 4.79
C CYS A 177 -13.60 12.51 3.87
N HIS A 178 -12.88 13.20 2.98
CA HIS A 178 -13.48 14.16 2.08
C HIS A 178 -14.50 13.51 1.15
N PHE A 179 -14.15 12.39 0.53
CA PHE A 179 -15.04 11.75 -0.45
C PHE A 179 -16.24 11.05 0.18
N VAL A 180 -16.09 10.48 1.39
CA VAL A 180 -17.24 9.95 2.15
C VAL A 180 -18.24 11.06 2.48
N GLY A 181 -17.77 12.28 2.80
CA GLY A 181 -18.64 13.43 3.06
C GLY A 181 -19.30 14.04 1.82
N VAL A 182 -18.67 13.93 0.64
CA VAL A 182 -19.15 14.53 -0.62
C VAL A 182 -20.13 13.61 -1.37
N LEU A 183 -20.10 12.30 -1.13
CA LEU A 183 -20.96 11.36 -1.85
C LEU A 183 -22.43 11.48 -1.42
N PRO A 184 -23.37 11.74 -2.35
CA PRO A 184 -24.79 11.80 -2.03
C PRO A 184 -25.33 10.43 -1.58
N SER A 185 -26.35 10.44 -0.71
CA SER A 185 -27.10 9.23 -0.28
C SER A 185 -27.75 8.53 -1.49
N ALA A 186 -28.01 7.22 -1.38
CA ALA A 186 -28.07 6.18 -2.43
C ALA A 186 -29.13 6.31 -3.55
N ALA A 187 -29.25 7.48 -4.16
CA ALA A 187 -30.29 7.79 -5.14
C ALA A 187 -29.94 7.31 -6.57
N SER A 188 -28.67 7.19 -6.94
CA SER A 188 -28.25 6.83 -8.32
C SER A 188 -27.43 5.52 -8.38
N PRO A 189 -27.55 4.70 -9.44
CA PRO A 189 -26.77 3.47 -9.61
C PRO A 189 -25.25 3.74 -9.67
N THR A 190 -24.83 4.89 -10.20
CA THR A 190 -23.43 5.33 -10.21
C THR A 190 -22.90 5.64 -8.81
N SER A 191 -23.73 6.20 -7.93
CA SER A 191 -23.35 6.44 -6.52
C SER A 191 -23.19 5.15 -5.71
N LYS A 192 -23.83 4.05 -6.13
CA LYS A 192 -23.69 2.72 -5.50
C LYS A 192 -22.35 2.10 -5.87
N LEU A 193 -22.02 2.04 -7.17
CA LEU A 193 -20.73 1.55 -7.67
C LEU A 193 -19.54 2.32 -7.06
N LEU A 194 -19.63 3.66 -6.99
CA LEU A 194 -18.58 4.47 -6.37
C LEU A 194 -18.39 4.17 -4.88
N ARG A 195 -19.47 3.81 -4.17
CA ARG A 195 -19.38 3.39 -2.77
C ARG A 195 -18.80 1.99 -2.63
N GLU A 196 -19.15 1.06 -3.50
CA GLU A 196 -18.52 -0.27 -3.53
C GLU A 196 -17.01 -0.17 -3.78
N ASP A 197 -16.58 0.70 -4.72
CA ASP A 197 -15.15 0.93 -4.98
C ASP A 197 -14.42 1.57 -3.79
N LEU A 198 -15.07 2.51 -3.10
CA LEU A 198 -14.53 3.12 -1.88
C LEU A 198 -14.51 2.14 -0.71
N PHE A 199 -15.53 1.30 -0.57
CA PHE A 199 -15.58 0.23 0.42
C PHE A 199 -14.36 -0.68 0.26
N HIS A 200 -14.06 -1.14 -0.96
CA HIS A 200 -12.86 -1.94 -1.21
C HIS A 200 -11.54 -1.18 -0.99
N ALA A 201 -11.52 0.15 -1.16
CA ALA A 201 -10.34 0.96 -0.86
C ALA A 201 -10.12 1.10 0.66
N ILE A 202 -11.19 1.27 1.43
CA ILE A 202 -11.13 1.31 2.91
C ILE A 202 -10.71 -0.07 3.43
N GLU A 203 -11.34 -1.14 2.94
CA GLU A 203 -11.01 -2.52 3.30
C GLU A 203 -9.53 -2.84 2.98
N TYR A 204 -9.01 -2.40 1.84
CA TYR A 204 -7.59 -2.53 1.51
C TYR A 204 -6.70 -1.77 2.50
N THR A 205 -7.08 -0.55 2.87
CA THR A 205 -6.34 0.29 3.81
C THR A 205 -6.28 -0.36 5.19
N GLU A 206 -7.41 -0.86 5.68
CA GLU A 206 -7.50 -1.58 6.95
C GLU A 206 -6.64 -2.84 6.96
N ARG A 207 -6.72 -3.67 5.91
CA ARG A 207 -5.88 -4.87 5.81
C ARG A 207 -4.38 -4.54 5.84
N VAL A 208 -3.96 -3.47 5.14
CA VAL A 208 -2.56 -3.04 5.16
C VAL A 208 -2.15 -2.51 6.53
N LEU A 209 -3.00 -1.74 7.21
CA LEU A 209 -2.72 -1.23 8.56
C LEU A 209 -2.70 -2.35 9.61
N VAL A 210 -3.62 -3.32 9.54
CA VAL A 210 -3.62 -4.52 10.39
C VAL A 210 -2.37 -5.34 10.13
N GLN A 211 -1.99 -5.56 8.86
CA GLN A 211 -0.77 -6.28 8.53
C GLN A 211 0.47 -5.54 9.07
N ALA A 212 0.53 -4.22 8.90
CA ALA A 212 1.62 -3.40 9.43
C ALA A 212 1.69 -3.45 10.95
N LEU A 213 0.56 -3.60 11.66
CA LEU A 213 0.51 -3.81 13.12
C LEU A 213 0.94 -5.24 13.53
N CYS A 214 0.71 -6.21 12.66
CA CYS A 214 1.07 -7.62 12.87
C CYS A 214 2.54 -7.95 12.54
N ASP A 215 3.23 -7.08 11.80
CA ASP A 215 4.61 -7.26 11.37
C ASP A 215 5.62 -7.19 12.56
N ALA A 216 6.89 -7.49 12.28
CA ALA A 216 8.00 -7.73 13.23
C ALA A 216 8.19 -6.60 14.28
N PRO A 217 8.92 -6.81 15.39
CA PRO A 217 8.67 -6.17 16.69
C PRO A 217 8.56 -4.65 16.60
N ILE A 218 7.31 -4.18 16.54
CA ILE A 218 6.99 -2.79 16.35
C ILE A 218 7.24 -2.07 17.67
N GLN A 219 7.92 -0.93 17.60
CA GLN A 219 8.08 -0.08 18.76
C GLN A 219 6.71 0.46 19.20
N LEU A 220 6.50 0.58 20.52
CA LEU A 220 5.23 1.04 21.10
C LEU A 220 4.67 2.31 20.43
N ALA A 221 5.55 3.27 20.11
CA ALA A 221 5.16 4.53 19.45
C ALA A 221 4.60 4.32 18.03
N GLN A 222 5.22 3.42 17.25
CA GLN A 222 4.77 3.09 15.90
C GLN A 222 3.46 2.29 15.95
N ALA A 223 3.34 1.35 16.90
CA ALA A 223 2.11 0.58 17.10
C ALA A 223 0.94 1.50 17.47
N ARG A 224 1.16 2.47 18.36
CA ARG A 224 0.17 3.51 18.71
C ARG A 224 -0.22 4.36 17.51
N HIS A 225 0.76 4.78 16.70
CA HIS A 225 0.47 5.55 15.49
C HIS A 225 -0.37 4.74 14.49
N MET A 226 -0.02 3.48 14.22
CA MET A 226 -0.79 2.61 13.32
C MET A 226 -2.20 2.33 13.86
N ALA A 227 -2.34 2.06 15.16
CA ALA A 227 -3.63 1.87 15.80
C ALA A 227 -4.50 3.15 15.71
N SER A 228 -3.91 4.34 15.83
CA SER A 228 -4.64 5.62 15.65
C SER A 228 -5.13 5.82 14.23
N LEU A 229 -4.33 5.44 13.23
CA LEU A 229 -4.73 5.51 11.82
C LEU A 229 -5.85 4.51 11.51
N LEU A 230 -5.77 3.30 12.07
CA LEU A 230 -6.80 2.28 11.93
C LEU A 230 -8.11 2.69 12.62
N TYR A 231 -8.03 3.29 13.80
CA TYR A 231 -9.23 3.79 14.47
C TYR A 231 -9.89 4.91 13.65
N ARG A 232 -9.10 5.80 13.04
CA ARG A 232 -9.61 6.81 12.10
C ARG A 232 -10.25 6.20 10.86
N THR A 233 -9.71 5.12 10.27
CA THR A 233 -10.37 4.44 9.13
C THR A 233 -11.72 3.87 9.53
N VAL A 234 -11.78 3.23 10.70
CA VAL A 234 -13.03 2.66 11.23
C VAL A 234 -14.05 3.75 11.50
N GLN A 235 -13.67 4.89 12.09
CA GLN A 235 -14.57 6.04 12.26
C GLN A 235 -15.14 6.57 10.94
N ILE A 236 -14.33 6.62 9.88
CA ILE A 236 -14.77 7.02 8.54
C ILE A 236 -15.79 6.02 7.99
N ALA A 237 -15.62 4.72 8.27
CA ALA A 237 -16.48 3.66 7.80
C ALA A 237 -17.81 3.51 8.59
N GLN A 238 -17.82 3.83 9.88
CA GLN A 238 -18.96 3.65 10.80
C GLN A 238 -20.24 4.38 10.36
N GLY A 239 -20.12 5.47 9.60
CA GLY A 239 -21.27 6.18 9.04
C GLY A 239 -21.95 5.39 7.91
N PRO A 240 -21.28 5.23 6.75
CA PRO A 240 -21.88 4.62 5.56
C PRO A 240 -21.94 3.08 5.55
N TYR A 241 -21.12 2.36 6.35
CA TYR A 241 -20.90 0.91 6.22
C TYR A 241 -21.05 0.13 7.53
N ARG A 242 -21.90 0.57 8.45
CA ARG A 242 -22.17 -0.14 9.71
C ARG A 242 -22.57 -1.60 9.47
N ASP A 243 -22.11 -2.52 10.32
CA ASP A 243 -22.35 -3.98 10.26
C ASP A 243 -21.75 -4.71 9.04
N THR A 244 -20.80 -4.10 8.32
CA THR A 244 -20.03 -4.77 7.25
C THR A 244 -18.65 -5.23 7.73
N SER A 245 -17.89 -5.94 6.89
CA SER A 245 -16.53 -6.41 7.21
C SER A 245 -15.51 -5.30 7.48
N VAL A 246 -15.88 -4.04 7.26
CA VAL A 246 -15.07 -2.84 7.50
C VAL A 246 -15.37 -2.25 8.89
N ASP A 247 -16.42 -2.71 9.57
CA ASP A 247 -16.72 -2.34 10.95
C ASP A 247 -15.87 -3.16 11.93
N LEU A 248 -14.56 -2.96 11.87
CA LEU A 248 -13.58 -3.63 12.75
C LEU A 248 -13.71 -3.13 14.18
N ARG A 249 -13.99 -4.05 15.11
CA ARG A 249 -13.97 -3.74 16.54
C ARG A 249 -12.54 -3.80 17.06
N ALA A 250 -12.30 -3.12 18.19
CA ALA A 250 -11.02 -3.19 18.88
C ALA A 250 -10.63 -4.65 19.23
N SER A 251 -11.61 -5.51 19.54
CA SER A 251 -11.43 -6.95 19.77
C SER A 251 -10.86 -7.69 18.56
N ASP A 252 -11.27 -7.33 17.35
CA ASP A 252 -10.85 -8.02 16.12
C ASP A 252 -9.39 -7.68 15.79
N VAL A 253 -9.03 -6.40 15.95
CA VAL A 253 -7.65 -5.93 15.81
C VAL A 253 -6.74 -6.56 16.87
N CYS A 254 -7.22 -6.63 18.12
CA CYS A 254 -6.53 -7.31 19.21
C CYS A 254 -6.30 -8.79 18.88
N PHE A 255 -7.33 -9.49 18.39
CA PHE A 255 -7.22 -10.89 17.98
C PHE A 255 -6.19 -11.09 16.87
N HIS A 256 -6.20 -10.28 15.80
CA HIS A 256 -5.24 -10.40 14.71
C HIS A 256 -3.79 -10.17 15.17
N MET A 257 -3.57 -9.16 16.01
CA MET A 257 -2.24 -8.86 16.57
C MET A 257 -1.74 -10.01 17.45
N LEU A 258 -2.60 -10.50 18.36
CA LEU A 258 -2.28 -11.62 19.25
C LEU A 258 -2.06 -12.91 18.46
N HIS A 259 -2.87 -13.18 17.42
CA HIS A 259 -2.69 -14.34 16.57
C HIS A 259 -1.34 -14.30 15.80
N ALA A 260 -0.98 -13.15 15.22
CA ALA A 260 0.31 -13.00 14.54
C ALA A 260 1.49 -13.17 15.50
N SER A 261 1.39 -12.63 16.72
CA SER A 261 2.39 -12.86 17.77
C SER A 261 2.47 -14.33 18.19
N MET A 262 1.35 -15.04 18.26
CA MET A 262 1.32 -16.47 18.62
C MET A 262 2.02 -17.34 17.58
N GLN A 263 1.89 -17.02 16.28
CA GLN A 263 2.63 -17.72 15.23
C GLN A 263 4.15 -17.53 15.39
N ARG A 264 4.59 -16.34 15.81
CA ARG A 264 6.01 -16.05 16.11
C ARG A 264 6.50 -16.81 17.34
N VAL A 265 5.69 -16.86 18.40
CA VAL A 265 5.97 -17.66 19.61
C VAL A 265 6.14 -19.14 19.24
N ARG A 266 5.29 -19.69 18.36
CA ARG A 266 5.45 -21.07 17.87
C ARG A 266 6.75 -21.26 17.10
N ALA A 267 7.13 -20.29 16.27
CA ALA A 267 8.37 -20.36 15.50
C ALA A 267 9.63 -20.25 16.40
N SER A 268 9.57 -19.52 17.52
CA SER A 268 10.71 -19.36 18.43
C SER A 268 10.98 -20.59 19.30
N LEU A 269 10.01 -21.50 19.46
CA LEU A 269 10.12 -22.70 20.30
C LEU A 269 10.94 -23.85 19.66
N SER A 270 11.77 -23.57 18.66
CA SER A 270 12.68 -24.57 18.09
C SER A 270 13.88 -24.83 19.00
N LEU A 271 14.04 -26.07 19.47
CA LEU A 271 15.11 -26.50 20.39
C LEU A 271 16.54 -26.46 19.80
N THR A 272 16.74 -25.97 18.59
CA THR A 272 18.04 -25.90 17.90
C THR A 272 19.03 -24.94 18.53
N GLN A 273 18.57 -23.94 19.31
CA GLN A 273 19.41 -22.90 19.91
C GLN A 273 19.69 -23.10 21.42
N GLY A 274 19.21 -24.22 22.00
CA GLY A 274 19.30 -24.51 23.44
C GLY A 274 18.11 -23.98 24.25
N ILE A 275 17.72 -24.68 25.32
CA ILE A 275 16.46 -24.40 26.04
C ILE A 275 16.44 -23.01 26.72
N LEU A 276 17.58 -22.55 27.24
CA LEU A 276 17.69 -21.27 27.94
C LEU A 276 17.48 -20.07 27.00
N SER A 277 18.04 -20.13 25.79
CA SER A 277 17.86 -19.07 24.78
C SER A 277 16.44 -19.05 24.22
N VAL A 278 15.83 -20.23 24.06
CA VAL A 278 14.42 -20.38 23.68
C VAL A 278 13.50 -19.75 24.73
N MET A 279 13.77 -19.94 26.01
CA MET A 279 13.01 -19.31 27.09
C MET A 279 13.13 -17.78 27.09
N ASP A 280 14.33 -17.25 26.80
CA ASP A 280 14.57 -15.81 26.75
C ASP A 280 13.85 -15.14 25.59
N THR A 281 13.98 -15.72 24.39
CA THR A 281 13.28 -15.24 23.20
C THR A 281 11.76 -15.35 23.36
N TRP A 282 11.27 -16.45 23.93
CA TRP A 282 9.85 -16.61 24.28
C TRP A 282 9.38 -15.52 25.25
N LYS A 283 10.14 -15.29 26.34
CA LYS A 283 9.83 -14.28 27.35
C LYS A 283 9.77 -12.88 26.74
N GLU A 284 10.77 -12.50 25.94
CA GLU A 284 10.81 -11.18 25.30
C GLU A 284 9.63 -10.97 24.35
N LEU A 285 9.28 -11.98 23.55
CA LEU A 285 8.15 -11.91 22.62
C LEU A 285 6.81 -11.81 23.35
N VAL A 286 6.58 -12.61 24.39
CA VAL A 286 5.33 -12.57 25.16
C VAL A 286 5.20 -11.25 25.92
N LEU A 287 6.26 -10.81 26.61
CA LEU A 287 6.24 -9.55 27.37
C LEU A 287 6.09 -8.34 26.45
N SER A 288 6.82 -8.27 25.34
CA SER A 288 6.68 -7.15 24.39
C SER A 288 5.28 -7.09 23.79
N THR A 289 4.73 -8.23 23.36
CA THR A 289 3.37 -8.31 22.82
C THR A 289 2.35 -7.89 23.85
N CYS A 290 2.42 -8.41 25.08
CA CYS A 290 1.45 -8.07 26.11
C CYS A 290 1.56 -6.62 26.56
N ARG A 291 2.76 -6.05 26.66
CA ARG A 291 2.94 -4.61 26.96
C ARG A 291 2.34 -3.73 25.87
N VAL A 292 2.56 -4.06 24.60
CA VAL A 292 1.93 -3.34 23.47
C VAL A 292 0.41 -3.50 23.54
N ALA A 293 -0.11 -4.71 23.74
CA ALA A 293 -1.55 -4.97 23.82
C ALA A 293 -2.23 -4.26 25.00
N LEU A 294 -1.65 -4.33 26.20
CA LEU A 294 -2.15 -3.61 27.39
C LEU A 294 -2.20 -2.12 27.11
N SER A 295 -1.13 -1.56 26.55
CA SER A 295 -1.03 -0.13 26.27
C SER A 295 -1.97 0.40 25.19
N LEU A 296 -2.43 -0.46 24.27
CA LEU A 296 -3.28 -0.09 23.14
C LEU A 296 -4.77 -0.30 23.43
N PHE A 297 -5.10 -1.34 24.22
CA PHE A 297 -6.47 -1.81 24.38
C PHE A 297 -7.00 -1.72 25.82
N VAL A 298 -6.13 -1.60 26.84
CA VAL A 298 -6.51 -1.68 28.27
C VAL A 298 -6.17 -0.41 29.03
N ASP A 299 -4.90 0.02 29.04
CA ASP A 299 -4.42 1.10 29.93
C ASP A 299 -4.78 2.50 29.41
N ASP A 300 -4.47 2.78 28.14
CA ASP A 300 -4.77 4.03 27.45
C ASP A 300 -5.33 3.69 26.06
N PRO A 301 -6.63 3.34 25.95
CA PRO A 301 -7.22 3.09 24.66
C PRO A 301 -7.05 4.32 23.77
N VAL A 302 -6.58 4.10 22.55
CA VAL A 302 -6.33 5.17 21.57
C VAL A 302 -7.59 6.05 21.44
N GLU A 303 -7.39 7.38 21.43
CA GLU A 303 -8.42 8.43 21.53
C GLU A 303 -9.77 8.03 20.92
N GLY A 304 -10.78 7.77 21.78
CA GLY A 304 -12.17 7.51 21.39
C GLY A 304 -12.62 6.03 21.41
N SER A 305 -11.73 5.06 21.55
CA SER A 305 -12.13 3.66 21.73
C SER A 305 -12.62 3.40 23.16
N GLN A 306 -13.83 2.86 23.32
CA GLN A 306 -14.26 2.32 24.61
C GLN A 306 -13.44 1.06 24.94
N ALA A 307 -13.06 0.89 26.20
CA ALA A 307 -12.38 -0.32 26.65
C ALA A 307 -13.32 -1.53 26.48
N ASP A 308 -12.99 -2.43 25.57
CA ASP A 308 -13.77 -3.65 25.32
C ASP A 308 -13.29 -4.75 26.28
N PRO A 309 -14.15 -5.27 27.19
CA PRO A 309 -13.78 -6.36 28.07
C PRO A 309 -13.34 -7.63 27.32
N ALA A 310 -13.74 -7.81 26.06
CA ALA A 310 -13.30 -8.92 25.23
C ALA A 310 -11.79 -8.91 24.99
N CYS A 311 -11.15 -7.74 24.91
CA CYS A 311 -9.70 -7.63 24.73
C CYS A 311 -8.93 -8.24 25.92
N GLY A 312 -9.41 -8.03 27.15
CA GLY A 312 -8.81 -8.63 28.34
C GLY A 312 -8.88 -10.17 28.33
N LEU A 313 -10.02 -10.73 27.91
CA LEU A 313 -10.19 -12.18 27.76
C LEU A 313 -9.28 -12.75 26.68
N LEU A 314 -9.15 -12.05 25.54
CA LEU A 314 -8.25 -12.45 24.45
C LEU A 314 -6.79 -12.46 24.90
N MET A 315 -6.36 -11.44 25.66
CA MET A 315 -5.01 -11.38 26.22
C MET A 315 -4.77 -12.51 27.22
N GLY A 316 -5.73 -12.79 28.10
CA GLY A 316 -5.67 -13.95 28.99
C GLY A 316 -5.50 -15.26 28.22
N SER A 317 -6.32 -15.46 27.18
CA SER A 317 -6.24 -16.67 26.33
C SER A 317 -4.92 -16.80 25.57
N PHE A 318 -4.34 -15.67 25.13
CA PHE A 318 -3.06 -15.64 24.48
C PHE A 318 -1.95 -16.08 25.43
N VAL A 319 -1.92 -15.50 26.63
CA VAL A 319 -0.92 -15.84 27.65
C VAL A 319 -1.03 -17.32 28.02
N THR A 320 -2.23 -17.82 28.32
CA THR A 320 -2.41 -19.24 28.68
C THR A 320 -1.97 -20.17 27.56
N HIS A 321 -2.32 -19.88 26.30
CA HIS A 321 -1.90 -20.70 25.17
C HIS A 321 -0.39 -20.62 24.93
N ALA A 322 0.23 -19.45 25.15
CA ALA A 322 1.68 -19.28 25.04
C ALA A 322 2.42 -20.06 26.14
N THR A 323 1.88 -20.09 27.36
CA THR A 323 2.42 -20.88 28.47
C THR A 323 2.27 -22.38 28.22
N ASP A 324 1.14 -22.83 27.68
CA ASP A 324 0.92 -24.24 27.34
C ASP A 324 1.92 -24.74 26.29
N LEU A 325 2.22 -23.91 25.29
CA LEU A 325 3.25 -24.22 24.29
C LEU A 325 4.65 -24.32 24.90
N LEU A 326 4.98 -23.40 25.83
CA LEU A 326 6.25 -23.47 26.57
C LEU A 326 6.31 -24.75 27.42
N TYR A 327 5.21 -25.10 28.11
CA TYR A 327 5.11 -26.32 28.91
C TYR A 327 5.24 -27.59 28.07
N ALA A 328 4.63 -27.64 26.89
CA ALA A 328 4.81 -28.76 25.97
C ALA A 328 6.28 -28.89 25.52
N CYS A 329 6.94 -27.77 25.18
CA CYS A 329 8.35 -27.75 24.81
C CYS A 329 9.25 -28.21 25.97
N LEU A 330 9.04 -27.67 27.18
CA LEU A 330 9.76 -28.07 28.40
C LEU A 330 9.54 -29.54 28.74
N SER A 331 8.30 -30.05 28.64
CA SER A 331 8.00 -31.46 28.90
C SER A 331 8.76 -32.38 27.95
N SER A 332 8.84 -32.03 26.67
CA SER A 332 9.58 -32.79 25.66
C SER A 332 11.09 -32.72 25.93
N TYR A 333 11.60 -31.55 26.29
CA TYR A 333 13.01 -31.36 26.63
C TYR A 333 13.40 -32.16 27.88
N LEU A 334 12.60 -32.10 28.94
CA LEU A 334 12.84 -32.84 30.18
C LEU A 334 12.81 -34.34 29.95
N TYR A 335 11.84 -34.83 29.16
CA TYR A 335 11.73 -36.24 28.82
C TYR A 335 12.98 -36.74 28.05
N THR A 336 13.39 -36.04 27.00
CA THR A 336 14.57 -36.44 26.20
C THR A 336 15.87 -36.35 26.98
N THR A 337 15.99 -35.35 27.86
CA THR A 337 17.19 -35.12 28.66
C THR A 337 17.29 -36.10 29.82
N THR A 338 16.20 -36.70 30.31
CA THR A 338 16.26 -37.59 31.49
C THR A 338 16.14 -39.08 31.15
N HIS A 339 15.42 -39.47 30.09
CA HIS A 339 15.23 -40.90 29.74
C HIS A 339 16.34 -41.51 28.88
N HIS A 340 17.24 -40.70 28.30
CA HIS A 340 18.31 -41.17 27.41
C HIS A 340 19.73 -41.02 27.97
N LEU A 341 19.92 -40.97 29.29
CA LEU A 341 21.25 -40.97 29.90
C LEU A 341 21.71 -42.37 30.37
N PRO A 342 22.48 -43.11 29.57
CA PRO A 342 23.49 -44.03 30.08
C PRO A 342 24.83 -43.28 30.13
N GLY A 343 25.39 -43.11 31.32
CA GLY A 343 26.66 -42.40 31.45
C GLY A 343 27.23 -42.34 32.87
N PRO A 344 28.50 -41.91 32.99
CA PRO A 344 29.19 -41.80 34.27
C PRO A 344 28.53 -40.78 35.22
N PRO A 345 28.72 -40.92 36.55
CA PRO A 345 28.14 -40.06 37.59
C PRO A 345 28.34 -38.55 37.34
N SER A 346 29.45 -38.15 36.71
CA SER A 346 29.75 -36.77 36.36
C SER A 346 28.78 -36.13 35.36
N ARG A 347 28.14 -36.92 34.49
CA ARG A 347 27.11 -36.41 33.56
C ARG A 347 25.80 -36.07 34.27
N TRP A 348 25.45 -36.82 35.31
CA TRP A 348 24.23 -36.60 36.09
C TRP A 348 24.31 -35.32 36.91
N ALA A 349 25.48 -35.03 37.51
CA ALA A 349 25.73 -33.76 38.20
C ALA A 349 25.62 -32.57 37.23
N SER A 350 26.23 -32.66 36.05
CA SER A 350 26.14 -31.61 35.02
C SER A 350 24.71 -31.38 34.51
N VAL A 351 23.92 -32.45 34.34
CA VAL A 351 22.51 -32.33 33.95
C VAL A 351 21.68 -31.72 35.10
N ALA A 352 21.95 -32.07 36.36
CA ALA A 352 21.29 -31.49 37.52
C ALA A 352 21.58 -29.98 37.64
N GLU A 353 22.84 -29.56 37.49
CA GLU A 353 23.22 -28.13 37.45
C GLU A 353 22.53 -27.39 36.29
N HIS A 354 22.44 -28.02 35.12
CA HIS A 354 21.74 -27.42 33.98
C HIS A 354 20.25 -27.26 34.22
N LEU A 355 19.59 -28.24 34.84
CA LEU A 355 18.17 -28.17 35.18
C LEU A 355 17.89 -27.17 36.30
N ASP A 356 18.80 -27.02 37.26
CA ASP A 356 18.72 -25.96 38.28
C ASP A 356 18.81 -24.56 37.65
N ALA A 357 19.67 -24.39 36.64
CA ALA A 357 19.73 -23.15 35.85
C ALA A 357 18.42 -22.91 35.08
N VAL A 358 17.83 -23.95 34.48
CA VAL A 358 16.51 -23.86 33.81
C VAL A 358 15.41 -23.50 34.81
N HIS A 359 15.37 -24.13 35.98
CA HIS A 359 14.40 -23.84 37.04
C HIS A 359 14.51 -22.39 37.53
N THR A 360 15.73 -21.96 37.87
CA THR A 360 16.00 -20.57 38.27
C THR A 360 15.55 -19.60 37.19
N ARG A 361 15.81 -19.92 35.91
CA ARG A 361 15.36 -19.08 34.80
C ARG A 361 13.83 -19.05 34.70
N LEU A 362 13.14 -20.18 34.87
CA LEU A 362 11.67 -20.24 34.88
C LEU A 362 11.07 -19.38 36.00
N CYS A 363 11.67 -19.37 37.19
CA CYS A 363 11.28 -18.47 38.27
C CYS A 363 11.42 -17.00 37.85
N THR A 364 12.57 -16.61 37.29
CA THR A 364 12.76 -15.23 36.81
C THR A 364 11.81 -14.84 35.67
N VAL A 365 11.43 -15.79 34.83
CA VAL A 365 10.44 -15.57 33.76
C VAL A 365 9.06 -15.39 34.37
N SER A 366 8.69 -16.21 35.35
CA SER A 366 7.43 -16.08 36.09
C SER A 366 7.31 -14.72 36.77
N ASP A 367 8.36 -14.28 37.48
CA ASP A 367 8.39 -12.97 38.13
C ASP A 367 8.24 -11.83 37.13
N SER A 368 8.84 -11.97 35.93
CA SER A 368 8.73 -10.95 34.88
C SER A 368 7.34 -10.93 34.23
N LEU A 369 6.64 -12.08 34.18
CA LEU A 369 5.28 -12.17 33.68
C LEU A 369 4.26 -11.61 34.67
N ALA A 370 4.60 -11.56 35.96
CA ALA A 370 3.75 -10.94 36.98
C ALA A 370 3.49 -9.45 36.70
N ASP A 371 4.43 -8.76 36.05
CA ASP A 371 4.25 -7.37 35.56
C ASP A 371 3.05 -7.22 34.61
N VAL A 372 2.65 -8.30 33.94
CA VAL A 372 1.55 -8.36 32.97
C VAL A 372 0.31 -9.04 33.58
N GLY A 373 0.37 -9.43 34.86
CA GLY A 373 -0.71 -10.13 35.55
C GLY A 373 -0.76 -11.63 35.27
N ALA A 374 0.34 -12.23 34.82
CA ALA A 374 0.45 -13.65 34.52
C ALA A 374 1.48 -14.35 35.41
N SER A 375 1.24 -15.61 35.77
CA SER A 375 2.17 -16.40 36.59
C SER A 375 2.36 -17.80 36.01
N LEU A 376 3.59 -18.29 35.99
CA LEU A 376 3.88 -19.68 35.63
C LEU A 376 3.75 -20.56 36.87
N ALA A 377 2.88 -21.56 36.82
CA ALA A 377 2.78 -22.61 37.82
C ALA A 377 3.47 -23.88 37.31
N LEU A 378 4.71 -24.13 37.76
CA LEU A 378 5.49 -25.31 37.37
C LEU A 378 4.80 -26.63 37.74
N GLU A 379 3.90 -26.60 38.71
CA GLU A 379 3.08 -27.76 39.10
C GLU A 379 2.13 -28.23 38.00
N LEU A 380 1.82 -27.38 37.02
CA LEU A 380 0.92 -27.68 35.90
C LEU A 380 1.65 -28.23 34.67
N LEU A 381 2.97 -28.46 34.75
CA LEU A 381 3.76 -29.03 33.65
C LEU A 381 3.30 -30.46 33.33
N PRO A 382 2.69 -30.71 32.15
CA PRO A 382 2.15 -32.01 31.80
C PRO A 382 3.28 -33.00 31.49
N TYR A 383 3.22 -34.20 32.08
CA TYR A 383 4.13 -35.29 31.76
C TYR A 383 3.63 -36.09 30.56
N GLN A 384 4.50 -36.34 29.57
CA GLN A 384 4.14 -37.03 28.33
C GLN A 384 4.10 -38.57 28.44
N GLY A 385 4.69 -39.16 29.48
CA GLY A 385 4.87 -40.61 29.58
C GLY A 385 3.70 -41.37 30.20
N ASP A 386 3.04 -40.82 31.22
CA ASP A 386 1.90 -41.45 31.91
C ASP A 386 0.87 -40.39 32.35
N PRO A 387 -0.31 -40.33 31.69
CA PRO A 387 -1.36 -39.37 32.03
C PRO A 387 -2.08 -39.69 33.35
N SER A 388 -1.83 -40.85 33.97
CA SER A 388 -2.44 -41.26 35.24
C SER A 388 -1.61 -40.90 36.47
N SER A 389 -0.35 -40.50 36.29
CA SER A 389 0.55 -40.11 37.37
C SER A 389 0.21 -38.71 37.88
N PRO A 390 0.07 -38.50 39.21
CA PRO A 390 -0.20 -37.18 39.80
C PRO A 390 1.05 -36.26 39.83
N LEU A 391 2.18 -36.72 39.32
CA LEU A 391 3.47 -36.03 39.35
C LEU A 391 3.66 -35.18 38.09
N SER A 392 4.21 -33.98 38.24
CA SER A 392 4.52 -33.10 37.12
C SER A 392 5.65 -33.66 36.24
N ALA A 393 5.85 -33.13 35.04
CA ALA A 393 7.01 -33.49 34.22
C ALA A 393 8.35 -33.20 34.92
N TRP A 394 8.38 -32.14 35.75
CA TRP A 394 9.55 -31.77 36.55
C TRP A 394 9.84 -32.80 37.63
N ASP A 395 8.80 -33.27 38.31
CA ASP A 395 8.89 -34.33 39.32
C ASP A 395 9.38 -35.65 38.71
N HIS A 396 8.89 -36.01 37.52
CA HIS A 396 9.36 -37.21 36.81
C HIS A 396 10.80 -37.09 36.35
N ALA A 397 11.21 -35.91 35.87
CA ALA A 397 12.60 -35.65 35.50
C ALA A 397 13.53 -35.80 36.71
N ALA A 398 13.15 -35.24 37.86
CA ALA A 398 13.89 -35.37 39.11
C ALA A 398 13.99 -36.83 39.58
N LEU A 399 12.90 -37.60 39.49
CA LEU A 399 12.89 -39.03 39.82
C LEU A 399 13.75 -39.85 38.84
N ALA A 400 13.69 -39.57 37.54
CA ALA A 400 14.51 -40.26 36.54
C ALA A 400 16.00 -40.03 36.78
N LEU A 401 16.41 -38.78 37.05
CA LEU A 401 17.80 -38.45 37.41
C LEU A 401 18.22 -39.13 38.70
N TRP A 402 17.33 -39.22 39.69
CA TRP A 402 17.59 -39.93 40.93
C TRP A 402 17.83 -41.42 40.70
N THR A 403 16.91 -42.08 39.99
CA THR A 403 17.02 -43.52 39.69
C THR A 403 18.25 -43.82 38.84
N GLY A 404 18.59 -42.95 37.89
CA GLY A 404 19.78 -43.07 37.06
C GLY A 404 21.07 -42.83 37.83
N ALA A 405 21.09 -41.87 38.75
CA ALA A 405 22.22 -41.63 39.64
C ALA A 405 22.45 -42.80 40.60
N LEU A 406 21.38 -43.39 41.14
CA LEU A 406 21.45 -44.60 41.96
C LEU A 406 22.00 -45.79 41.17
N SER A 407 21.47 -46.06 39.97
CA SER A 407 21.93 -47.18 39.15
C SER A 407 23.36 -47.03 38.63
N ALA A 408 23.93 -45.82 38.67
CA ALA A 408 25.30 -45.53 38.27
C ALA A 408 26.32 -45.68 39.42
N ILE A 409 25.87 -45.98 40.65
CA ILE A 409 26.76 -46.24 41.79
C ILE A 409 27.50 -47.56 41.55
N ASP A 410 28.82 -47.49 41.50
CA ASP A 410 29.68 -48.66 41.32
C ASP A 410 30.07 -49.21 42.70
N TRP A 411 29.33 -50.22 43.14
CA TRP A 411 29.54 -50.87 44.44
C TRP A 411 30.76 -51.81 44.48
N ASP A 412 31.36 -52.11 43.32
CA ASP A 412 32.45 -53.10 43.16
C ASP A 412 33.83 -52.45 42.91
N ARG A 413 33.91 -51.12 42.73
CA ARG A 413 35.19 -50.41 42.50
C ARG A 413 35.98 -50.19 43.79
N HIS A 414 37.15 -50.82 43.86
CA HIS A 414 38.22 -50.49 44.79
C HIS A 414 39.01 -49.25 44.34
N GLU A 415 38.39 -48.07 44.37
CA GLU A 415 39.16 -46.81 44.35
C GLU A 415 39.24 -46.26 45.77
N ALA A 416 40.46 -45.88 46.20
CA ALA A 416 40.66 -45.23 47.48
C ALA A 416 39.74 -43.99 47.56
N PRO A 417 39.09 -43.75 48.73
CA PRO A 417 38.14 -42.65 48.86
C PRO A 417 38.81 -41.34 48.40
N PRO A 418 38.22 -40.59 47.45
CA PRO A 418 38.79 -39.32 47.04
C PRO A 418 38.92 -38.44 48.28
N ALA A 419 40.12 -37.88 48.49
CA ALA A 419 40.35 -36.96 49.60
C ALA A 419 39.27 -35.86 49.56
N PRO A 420 38.64 -35.54 50.69
CA PRO A 420 37.56 -34.55 50.72
C PRO A 420 38.06 -33.25 50.11
N PRO A 421 37.28 -32.58 49.24
CA PRO A 421 37.67 -31.28 48.70
C PRO A 421 37.96 -30.34 49.87
N LYS A 422 39.18 -29.79 49.89
CA LYS A 422 39.62 -28.84 50.92
C LYS A 422 38.70 -27.62 50.89
N GLY A 423 37.76 -27.55 51.84
CA GLY A 423 36.78 -26.47 51.97
C GLY A 423 35.39 -26.89 52.47
N CYS A 424 35.05 -28.18 52.52
CA CYS A 424 33.78 -28.63 53.11
C CYS A 424 33.92 -28.90 54.62
N GLU A 425 34.02 -27.84 55.42
CA GLU A 425 33.84 -27.93 56.88
C GLU A 425 32.34 -27.90 57.22
N ALA A 426 31.67 -29.06 57.17
CA ALA A 426 30.54 -29.45 58.04
C ALA A 426 29.89 -30.77 57.59
N ALA A 427 29.98 -31.79 58.45
CA ALA A 427 29.01 -32.87 58.71
C ALA A 427 28.11 -33.37 57.54
N HIS A 428 28.59 -34.36 56.80
CA HIS A 428 27.75 -35.29 56.03
C HIS A 428 28.08 -36.73 56.44
N THR A 429 27.66 -37.14 57.64
CA THR A 429 27.89 -38.50 58.15
C THR A 429 26.86 -39.46 57.57
N VAL A 430 27.32 -40.36 56.70
CA VAL A 430 26.53 -41.52 56.25
C VAL A 430 26.18 -42.39 57.48
N PRO A 431 24.96 -42.96 57.57
CA PRO A 431 24.58 -43.83 58.68
C PRO A 431 25.63 -44.89 58.94
N ALA A 432 25.97 -45.10 60.22
CA ALA A 432 26.90 -46.13 60.63
C ALA A 432 26.45 -47.55 60.20
N ALA A 433 25.15 -47.75 59.97
CA ALA A 433 24.58 -48.98 59.41
C ALA A 433 24.91 -49.23 57.92
N ILE A 434 25.15 -48.16 57.15
CA ILE A 434 25.63 -48.27 55.76
C ILE A 434 27.16 -48.45 55.78
N LEU A 435 27.84 -47.78 56.71
CA LEU A 435 29.30 -47.92 56.92
C LEU A 435 29.71 -49.28 57.52
N SER A 436 28.79 -50.00 58.17
CA SER A 436 29.05 -51.33 58.74
C SER A 436 29.20 -52.42 57.68
N PHE A 437 28.81 -52.19 56.43
CA PHE A 437 29.04 -53.14 55.34
C PHE A 437 30.14 -52.64 54.41
N PRO A 438 31.20 -53.43 54.15
CA PRO A 438 32.34 -52.98 53.36
C PRO A 438 31.98 -52.67 51.90
N THR A 439 30.96 -53.32 51.34
CA THR A 439 30.45 -53.04 49.97
C THR A 439 29.67 -51.72 49.93
N LEU A 440 28.82 -51.46 50.91
CA LEU A 440 28.04 -50.22 50.98
C LEU A 440 28.87 -49.01 51.43
N ALA A 441 29.88 -49.22 52.26
CA ALA A 441 30.82 -48.18 52.69
C ALA A 441 31.64 -47.63 51.53
N GLN A 442 31.95 -48.44 50.51
CA GLN A 442 32.69 -48.01 49.31
C GLN A 442 31.86 -47.08 48.41
N GLY A 443 30.56 -47.36 48.26
CA GLY A 443 29.63 -46.52 47.49
C GLY A 443 29.05 -45.33 48.27
N ALA A 444 29.33 -45.20 49.56
CA ALA A 444 28.74 -44.21 50.45
C ALA A 444 28.97 -42.75 50.01
N ALA A 445 30.17 -42.42 49.50
CA ALA A 445 30.47 -41.10 48.96
C ALA A 445 29.66 -40.80 47.68
N GLN A 446 29.50 -41.80 46.81
CA GLN A 446 28.72 -41.69 45.57
C GLN A 446 27.21 -41.55 45.87
N LEU A 447 26.72 -42.24 46.91
CA LEU A 447 25.36 -42.10 47.41
C LEU A 447 25.08 -40.67 47.91
N VAL A 448 26.00 -40.05 48.65
CA VAL A 448 25.87 -38.66 49.09
C VAL A 448 25.86 -37.71 47.89
N THR A 449 26.68 -37.96 46.86
CA THR A 449 26.63 -37.16 45.63
C THR A 449 25.30 -37.29 44.88
N ALA A 450 24.73 -38.50 44.81
CA ALA A 450 23.41 -38.72 44.23
C ALA A 450 22.28 -38.07 45.06
N LEU A 451 22.40 -38.04 46.39
CA LEU A 451 21.44 -37.32 47.24
C LEU A 451 21.52 -35.81 47.03
N ASN A 452 22.72 -35.28 46.78
CA ASN A 452 22.91 -33.87 46.48
C ASN A 452 22.27 -33.48 45.13
N THR A 453 22.25 -34.35 44.12
CA THR A 453 21.54 -34.06 42.85
C THR A 453 20.04 -33.92 43.05
N LEU A 454 19.43 -34.73 43.93
CA LEU A 454 18.00 -34.65 44.28
C LEU A 454 17.63 -33.36 45.04
N ARG A 455 18.56 -32.79 45.82
CA ARG A 455 18.30 -31.58 46.62
C ARG A 455 17.95 -30.36 45.77
N HIS A 456 18.48 -30.29 44.55
CA HIS A 456 18.18 -29.20 43.62
C HIS A 456 16.70 -29.16 43.19
N PHE A 457 15.91 -30.22 43.43
CA PHE A 457 14.53 -30.35 42.96
C PHE A 457 13.45 -30.23 44.04
N ALA A 458 13.81 -29.92 45.30
CA ALA A 458 12.89 -29.73 46.43
C ALA A 458 11.81 -30.85 46.57
N PRO A 459 12.14 -32.00 47.19
CA PRO A 459 11.46 -33.27 46.95
C PRO A 459 10.06 -33.46 47.57
N ARG A 460 9.33 -32.42 48.00
CA ARG A 460 8.10 -32.61 48.82
C ARG A 460 7.05 -33.52 48.16
N ARG A 461 6.92 -33.48 46.83
CA ARG A 461 5.98 -34.35 46.08
C ARG A 461 6.58 -35.70 45.71
N ILE A 462 7.89 -35.75 45.44
CA ILE A 462 8.62 -36.95 45.04
C ILE A 462 9.22 -37.73 46.23
N GLN A 463 9.03 -37.27 47.47
CA GLN A 463 9.68 -37.83 48.65
C GLN A 463 9.38 -39.32 48.82
N LYS A 464 8.10 -39.71 48.73
CA LYS A 464 7.68 -41.12 48.83
C LYS A 464 8.30 -42.00 47.74
N PRO A 465 8.14 -41.68 46.42
CA PRO A 465 8.73 -42.51 45.37
C PRO A 465 10.27 -42.48 45.37
N ALA A 466 10.91 -41.37 45.74
CA ALA A 466 12.37 -41.29 45.81
C ALA A 466 12.94 -42.17 46.94
N VAL A 467 12.30 -42.15 48.12
CA VAL A 467 12.67 -43.01 49.26
C VAL A 467 12.45 -44.48 48.92
N GLN A 468 11.36 -44.82 48.24
CA GLN A 468 11.08 -46.18 47.78
C GLN A 468 12.14 -46.67 46.78
N ALA A 469 12.51 -45.86 45.78
CA ALA A 469 13.54 -46.21 44.80
C ALA A 469 14.92 -46.46 45.46
N LEU A 470 15.27 -45.68 46.49
CA LEU A 470 16.50 -45.90 47.26
C LEU A 470 16.48 -47.21 48.04
N ALA A 471 15.36 -47.47 48.72
CA ALA A 471 15.16 -48.69 49.50
C ALA A 471 15.27 -49.94 48.60
N GLU A 472 14.60 -49.92 47.45
CA GLU A 472 14.66 -50.99 46.46
C GLU A 472 16.08 -51.18 45.91
N HIS A 473 16.80 -50.10 45.61
CA HIS A 473 18.17 -50.17 45.10
C HIS A 473 19.15 -50.72 46.14
N LEU A 474 19.09 -50.27 47.40
CA LEU A 474 19.97 -50.77 48.45
C LEU A 474 19.66 -52.24 48.82
N ALA A 475 18.40 -52.66 48.80
CA ALA A 475 18.01 -54.05 49.08
C ALA A 475 18.62 -55.05 48.08
N GLN A 476 18.87 -54.64 46.83
CA GLN A 476 19.49 -55.48 45.80
C GLN A 476 20.96 -55.81 46.09
N HIS A 477 21.66 -54.93 46.80
CA HIS A 477 23.10 -55.05 47.08
C HIS A 477 23.43 -55.67 48.45
N ILE A 478 22.42 -56.03 49.24
CA ILE A 478 22.61 -56.68 50.53
C ILE A 478 22.42 -58.20 50.39
N PRO A 479 23.44 -59.02 50.71
CA PRO A 479 23.35 -60.47 50.70
C PRO A 479 22.67 -61.00 51.97
N ALA A 480 21.43 -60.59 52.24
CA ALA A 480 20.65 -60.97 53.43
C ALA A 480 19.35 -61.71 53.05
N PRO A 481 18.80 -62.56 53.95
CA PRO A 481 17.45 -63.12 53.79
C PRO A 481 16.38 -62.02 53.79
N ASP A 482 15.24 -62.27 53.15
CA ASP A 482 14.20 -61.25 52.89
C ASP A 482 13.67 -60.56 54.17
N ASP A 483 13.63 -61.29 55.30
CA ASP A 483 13.22 -60.74 56.62
C ASP A 483 14.24 -59.73 57.20
N ALA A 484 15.53 -59.89 56.88
CA ALA A 484 16.57 -58.95 57.28
C ALA A 484 16.68 -57.77 56.30
N ARG A 485 16.39 -57.99 55.01
CA ARG A 485 16.32 -56.92 54.01
C ARG A 485 15.19 -55.93 54.29
N THR A 486 14.01 -56.44 54.68
CA THR A 486 12.85 -55.61 55.04
C THR A 486 13.15 -54.74 56.27
N CYS A 487 13.72 -55.31 57.34
CA CYS A 487 14.18 -54.53 58.49
C CYS A 487 15.21 -53.44 58.14
N PHE A 488 16.11 -53.69 57.20
CA PHE A 488 17.07 -52.68 56.75
C PHE A 488 16.40 -51.55 55.97
N VAL A 489 15.50 -51.89 55.05
CA VAL A 489 14.70 -50.92 54.29
C VAL A 489 13.88 -50.03 55.21
N ASP A 490 13.26 -50.60 56.25
CA ASP A 490 12.44 -49.86 57.22
C ASP A 490 13.25 -48.85 58.05
N VAL A 491 14.57 -49.02 58.17
CA VAL A 491 15.46 -48.05 58.85
C VAL A 491 16.04 -47.02 57.89
N VAL A 492 16.37 -47.44 56.67
CA VAL A 492 16.93 -46.55 55.66
C VAL A 492 15.87 -45.59 55.11
N ALA A 493 14.61 -46.01 55.01
CA ALA A 493 13.54 -45.16 54.48
C ALA A 493 13.27 -43.89 55.33
N PRO A 494 13.14 -43.94 56.67
CA PRO A 494 13.04 -42.76 57.52
C PRO A 494 14.27 -41.86 57.46
N TRP A 495 15.47 -42.44 57.41
CA TRP A 495 16.72 -41.68 57.28
C TRP A 495 16.78 -40.93 55.95
N ALA A 496 16.51 -41.61 54.84
CA ALA A 496 16.49 -41.01 53.51
C ALA A 496 15.41 -39.93 53.39
N ALA A 497 14.23 -40.17 53.98
CA ALA A 497 13.16 -39.19 54.05
C ALA A 497 13.58 -37.93 54.84
N SER A 498 14.32 -38.08 55.95
CA SER A 498 14.86 -36.98 56.75
C SER A 498 15.97 -36.23 56.00
N ALA A 499 16.89 -36.95 55.37
CA ALA A 499 18.01 -36.39 54.59
C ALA A 499 17.55 -35.54 53.39
N LEU A 500 16.45 -35.97 52.76
CA LEU A 500 15.80 -35.26 51.64
C LEU A 500 15.05 -33.99 52.07
N VAL A 501 14.55 -33.92 53.32
CA VAL A 501 13.74 -32.79 53.82
C VAL A 501 14.56 -31.76 54.59
N LYS A 502 15.46 -32.20 55.47
CA LYS A 502 16.19 -31.31 56.39
C LYS A 502 17.51 -30.81 55.82
N GLY A 503 18.03 -31.41 54.75
CA GLY A 503 19.34 -31.03 54.22
C GLY A 503 20.51 -31.44 55.14
N VAL A 504 20.25 -32.23 56.19
CA VAL A 504 21.24 -32.60 57.21
C VAL A 504 21.14 -34.10 57.49
N LEU A 505 22.29 -34.77 57.58
CA LEU A 505 22.45 -36.22 57.75
C LEU A 505 22.54 -36.66 59.23
N ASP A 506 22.03 -35.85 60.16
CA ASP A 506 22.36 -35.95 61.59
C ASP A 506 21.59 -37.02 62.38
N ASP A 507 20.49 -37.57 61.86
CA ASP A 507 19.63 -38.53 62.59
C ASP A 507 20.22 -39.98 62.56
N SER A 508 21.53 -40.14 62.71
CA SER A 508 22.21 -41.45 62.67
C SER A 508 22.00 -42.32 63.92
N GLN A 509 21.70 -41.70 65.08
CA GLN A 509 21.51 -42.40 66.36
C GLN A 509 20.17 -43.16 66.42
N ASP A 510 19.09 -42.56 65.90
CA ASP A 510 17.77 -43.19 65.88
C ASP A 510 17.74 -44.39 64.93
N ALA A 511 18.42 -44.29 63.78
CA ALA A 511 18.55 -45.38 62.81
C ALA A 511 19.30 -46.60 63.38
N GLN A 512 20.39 -46.39 64.12
CA GLN A 512 21.11 -47.48 64.78
C GLN A 512 20.27 -48.16 65.89
N SER A 513 19.51 -47.37 66.66
CA SER A 513 18.64 -47.91 67.70
C SER A 513 17.54 -48.80 67.13
N ALA A 514 16.94 -48.42 65.99
CA ALA A 514 15.91 -49.18 65.30
C ALA A 514 16.43 -50.50 64.70
N LEU A 515 17.65 -50.50 64.11
CA LEU A 515 18.29 -51.73 63.61
C LEU A 515 18.67 -52.70 64.73
N SER A 516 19.14 -52.17 65.86
CA SER A 516 19.49 -52.99 67.03
C SER A 516 18.27 -53.64 67.71
N ALA A 517 17.07 -53.15 67.43
CA ALA A 517 15.80 -53.69 67.93
C ALA A 517 15.19 -54.76 67.01
N CYS A 518 15.66 -54.92 65.76
CA CYS A 518 15.15 -55.95 64.85
C CYS A 518 15.89 -57.30 65.06
N PRO A 519 15.20 -58.36 65.51
CA PRO A 519 15.84 -59.65 65.82
C PRO A 519 16.39 -60.37 64.58
N ALA A 520 15.74 -60.21 63.41
CA ALA A 520 16.22 -60.77 62.15
C ALA A 520 17.52 -60.11 61.66
N TRP A 521 17.65 -58.80 61.89
CA TRP A 521 18.84 -58.03 61.56
C TRP A 521 20.02 -58.38 62.47
N VAL A 522 19.78 -58.45 63.78
CA VAL A 522 20.78 -58.84 64.78
C VAL A 522 21.30 -60.26 64.53
N ALA A 523 20.41 -61.21 64.22
CA ALA A 523 20.78 -62.58 63.87
C ALA A 523 21.68 -62.64 62.62
N PHE A 524 21.36 -61.85 61.59
CA PHE A 524 22.16 -61.78 60.36
C PHE A 524 23.55 -61.20 60.61
N THR A 525 23.66 -60.05 61.31
CA THR A 525 24.95 -59.40 61.59
C THR A 525 25.89 -60.29 62.42
N HIS A 526 25.34 -61.06 63.39
CA HIS A 526 26.11 -62.03 64.17
C HIS A 526 26.63 -63.22 63.34
N THR A 527 25.90 -63.63 62.30
CA THR A 527 26.33 -64.71 61.40
C THR A 527 27.37 -64.29 60.36
N THR A 528 27.34 -63.05 59.87
CA THR A 528 28.21 -62.58 58.77
C THR A 528 29.47 -61.84 59.22
N GLN A 529 29.48 -61.19 60.39
CA GLN A 529 30.64 -60.39 60.84
C GLN A 529 31.47 -61.06 61.95
N GLY A 530 31.02 -62.21 62.47
CA GLY A 530 31.55 -62.75 63.72
C GLY A 530 31.21 -61.83 64.90
N PRO A 531 31.27 -62.32 66.15
CA PRO A 531 31.06 -61.45 67.30
C PRO A 531 32.14 -60.36 67.31
N ALA A 532 31.70 -59.10 67.27
CA ALA A 532 32.55 -57.93 67.48
C ALA A 532 33.17 -57.94 68.89
#